data_AF-A0A2Z2MGD8-F1
#
_entry.id   AF-A0A2Z2MGD8-F1
#
_cell.length_a   1.000
_cell.length_b   1.000
_cell.length_c   1.000
_cell.angle_alpha   90.00
_cell.angle_beta   90.00
_cell.angle_gamma   90.00
#
_symmetry.space_group_name_H-M   'P 1'
#
loop_
_entity.id
_entity.type
_entity.pdbx_description
1 polymer ?
#
loop_
_entity_poly.entity_id
_entity_poly.type
_entity_poly.pdbx_seq_one_letter_code
_entity_poly.pdbx_strand_id
1 'polypeptide(L)'
;MIEKIIQTLVDWGMVPHRQKTKAETIRTITNMLEAIKHEYDGKLPRWELKHFVQRFSRNSGFSERQIYRYINSLRALGFLDDYVELSTGKHYIVLSKRFGSRMLDLYRKYRAWLEE
;
A
#
# COMPACT_ATOMS: atom_id res chain seq x y z
N MET A 1 2.09 -0.30 13.78
CA MET A 1 2.71 0.96 13.30
C MET A 1 2.21 1.32 11.89
N ILE A 2 2.30 0.39 10.91
CA ILE A 2 1.78 0.60 9.54
C ILE A 2 0.27 0.91 9.55
N GLU A 3 -0.54 0.12 10.26
CA GLU A 3 -1.99 0.30 10.32
C GLU A 3 -2.42 1.72 10.72
N LYS A 4 -1.81 2.30 11.77
CA LYS A 4 -2.09 3.67 12.21
C LYS A 4 -1.81 4.71 11.13
N ILE A 5 -0.81 4.48 10.29
CA ILE A 5 -0.46 5.42 9.21
C ILE A 5 -1.39 5.23 8.01
N ILE A 6 -1.75 3.99 7.68
CA ILE A 6 -2.78 3.71 6.68
C ILE A 6 -4.12 4.33 7.11
N GLN A 7 -4.47 4.25 8.40
CA GLN A 7 -5.61 4.94 8.99
C GLN A 7 -5.52 6.45 8.73
N THR A 8 -4.40 7.10 9.04
CA THR A 8 -4.21 8.54 8.77
C THR A 8 -4.34 8.89 7.29
N LEU A 9 -3.76 8.10 6.38
CA LEU A 9 -3.86 8.33 4.94
C LEU A 9 -5.30 8.21 4.43
N VAL A 10 -6.06 7.26 4.98
CA VAL A 10 -7.47 7.08 4.72
C VAL A 10 -8.26 8.28 5.27
N ASP A 11 -7.96 8.73 6.49
CA ASP A 11 -8.61 9.88 7.14
C ASP A 11 -8.41 11.18 6.36
N TRP A 12 -7.23 11.37 5.80
CA TRP A 12 -6.88 12.51 4.95
C TRP A 12 -7.40 12.41 3.52
N GLY A 13 -8.15 11.36 3.18
CA GLY A 13 -8.69 11.15 1.83
C GLY A 13 -7.64 10.82 0.77
N MET A 14 -6.40 10.53 1.16
CA MET A 14 -5.32 10.17 0.23
C MET A 14 -5.50 8.78 -0.36
N VAL A 15 -6.32 7.95 0.28
CA VAL A 15 -6.72 6.62 -0.21
C VAL A 15 -8.23 6.61 -0.44
N PRO A 16 -8.70 6.21 -1.64
CA PRO A 16 -10.11 6.20 -1.97
C PRO A 16 -10.85 5.16 -1.12
N HIS A 17 -11.82 5.58 -0.32
CA HIS A 17 -12.62 4.67 0.50
C HIS A 17 -14.05 5.20 0.65
N ARG A 18 -14.98 4.33 1.03
CA ARG A 18 -16.30 4.74 1.51
C ARG A 18 -16.29 4.69 3.04
N GLN A 19 -17.02 5.58 3.69
CA GLN A 19 -17.07 5.63 5.17
C GLN A 19 -17.45 4.27 5.79
N LYS A 20 -18.40 3.56 5.18
CA LYS A 20 -18.84 2.22 5.61
C LYS A 20 -17.77 1.13 5.47
N THR A 21 -16.78 1.31 4.58
CA THR A 21 -15.74 0.31 4.30
C THR A 21 -14.37 0.74 4.81
N LYS A 22 -14.30 1.81 5.62
CA LYS A 22 -13.05 2.42 6.07
C LYS A 22 -12.11 1.42 6.76
N ALA A 23 -12.63 0.69 7.75
CA ALA A 23 -11.86 -0.31 8.49
C ALA A 23 -11.34 -1.43 7.56
N GLU A 24 -12.20 -1.91 6.65
CA GLU A 24 -11.81 -2.98 5.72
C GLU A 24 -10.78 -2.50 4.68
N THR A 25 -10.89 -1.25 4.22
CA THR A 25 -9.86 -0.62 3.37
C THR A 25 -8.51 -0.59 4.08
N ILE A 26 -8.48 -0.17 5.34
CA ILE A 26 -7.24 -0.06 6.13
C ILE A 26 -6.63 -1.44 6.34
N ARG A 27 -7.44 -2.41 6.75
CA ARG A 27 -7.02 -3.80 6.93
C ARG A 27 -6.46 -4.38 5.64
N THR A 28 -7.18 -4.22 4.53
CA THR A 28 -6.76 -4.75 3.22
C THR A 28 -5.42 -4.17 2.79
N ILE A 29 -5.25 -2.85 2.85
CA ILE A 29 -4.01 -2.17 2.46
C ILE A 29 -2.85 -2.56 3.37
N THR A 30 -3.09 -2.65 4.68
CA THR A 30 -2.08 -3.08 5.66
C THR A 30 -1.59 -4.48 5.33
N ASN A 31 -2.52 -5.43 5.12
CA ASN A 31 -2.19 -6.81 4.78
C ASN A 31 -1.48 -6.93 3.43
N MET A 32 -1.82 -6.08 2.45
CA MET A 32 -1.10 -6.04 1.17
C MET A 32 0.36 -5.64 1.35
N LEU A 33 0.63 -4.59 2.13
CA LEU A 33 2.00 -4.13 2.39
C LEU A 33 2.80 -5.16 3.19
N GLU A 34 2.17 -5.80 4.17
CA GLU A 34 2.79 -6.87 4.96
C GLU A 34 3.08 -8.10 4.10
N ALA A 35 2.17 -8.50 3.21
CA ALA A 35 2.42 -9.60 2.28
C ALA A 35 3.59 -9.30 1.34
N ILE A 36 3.65 -8.10 0.76
CA ILE A 36 4.80 -7.70 -0.07
C ILE A 36 6.10 -7.78 0.73
N LYS A 37 6.09 -7.35 1.99
CA LYS A 37 7.28 -7.38 2.85
C LYS A 37 7.72 -8.82 3.18
N HIS A 38 6.80 -9.65 3.63
CA HIS A 38 7.12 -10.91 4.29
C HIS A 38 7.05 -12.13 3.36
N GLU A 39 6.11 -12.14 2.42
CA GLU A 39 5.94 -13.27 1.48
C GLU A 39 6.78 -13.09 0.22
N TYR A 40 7.00 -11.85 -0.19
CA TYR A 40 7.73 -11.49 -1.42
C TYR A 40 9.11 -10.87 -1.18
N ASP A 41 9.59 -10.89 0.07
CA ASP A 41 10.86 -10.27 0.49
C ASP A 41 11.00 -8.81 0.02
N GLY A 42 9.90 -8.06 0.08
CA GLY A 42 9.82 -6.67 -0.35
C GLY A 42 9.76 -6.47 -1.87
N LYS A 43 9.74 -7.53 -2.69
CA LYS A 43 9.78 -7.47 -4.16
C LYS A 43 8.69 -8.34 -4.81
N LEU A 44 7.48 -7.80 -4.97
CA LEU A 44 6.39 -8.47 -5.66
C LEU A 44 6.67 -8.56 -7.17
N PRO A 45 6.82 -9.75 -7.77
CA PRO A 45 7.03 -9.85 -9.21
C PRO A 45 5.80 -9.42 -10.01
N ARG A 46 6.01 -8.71 -11.13
CA ARG A 46 4.89 -8.19 -11.94
C ARG A 46 4.01 -9.29 -12.54
N TRP A 47 4.56 -10.46 -12.84
CA TRP A 47 3.78 -11.60 -13.35
C TRP A 47 2.86 -12.22 -12.28
N GLU A 48 3.17 -12.05 -11.00
CA GLU A 48 2.32 -12.53 -9.89
C GLU A 48 1.26 -11.51 -9.47
N LEU A 49 1.33 -10.27 -9.97
CA LEU A 49 0.42 -9.19 -9.60
C LEU A 49 -1.05 -9.57 -9.73
N LYS A 50 -1.41 -10.31 -10.78
CA LYS A 50 -2.80 -10.76 -11.00
C LYS A 50 -3.26 -11.70 -9.89
N HIS A 51 -2.43 -12.67 -9.51
CA HIS A 51 -2.73 -13.61 -8.43
C HIS A 51 -2.79 -12.91 -7.07
N PHE A 52 -1.87 -11.99 -6.82
CA PHE A 52 -1.88 -11.13 -5.64
C PHE A 52 -3.20 -10.35 -5.53
N VAL A 53 -3.60 -9.67 -6.59
CA VAL A 53 -4.84 -8.89 -6.64
C VAL A 53 -6.08 -9.77 -6.43
N GLN A 54 -6.14 -10.92 -7.09
CA GLN A 54 -7.23 -11.88 -6.94
C GLN A 54 -7.37 -12.38 -5.50
N ARG A 55 -6.26 -12.69 -4.84
CA ARG A 55 -6.24 -13.11 -3.44
C ARG A 55 -6.85 -12.04 -2.53
N PHE A 56 -6.41 -10.79 -2.64
CA PHE A 56 -6.92 -9.71 -1.80
C PHE A 56 -8.36 -9.33 -2.14
N SER A 57 -8.76 -9.42 -3.42
CA SER A 57 -10.15 -9.21 -3.82
C SER A 57 -11.09 -10.21 -3.15
N ARG A 58 -10.74 -11.51 -3.16
CA ARG A 58 -11.53 -12.56 -2.51
C ARG A 58 -11.62 -12.40 -1.00
N ASN A 59 -10.51 -12.06 -0.35
CA ASN A 59 -10.44 -12.01 1.11
C ASN A 59 -11.12 -10.76 1.71
N SER A 60 -11.18 -9.65 0.98
CA SER A 60 -11.70 -8.37 1.48
C SER A 60 -13.12 -8.05 1.01
N GLY A 61 -13.64 -8.78 0.03
CA GLY A 61 -14.91 -8.44 -0.63
C GLY A 61 -14.83 -7.23 -1.57
N PHE A 62 -13.65 -6.64 -1.77
CA PHE A 62 -13.44 -5.60 -2.78
C PHE A 62 -13.24 -6.19 -4.17
N SER A 63 -13.68 -5.48 -5.20
CA SER A 63 -13.39 -5.84 -6.59
C SER A 63 -11.88 -5.76 -6.89
N GLU A 64 -11.39 -6.58 -7.83
CA GLU A 64 -10.00 -6.49 -8.30
C GLU A 64 -9.62 -5.06 -8.73
N ARG A 65 -10.56 -4.34 -9.38
CA ARG A 65 -10.38 -2.94 -9.78
C ARG A 65 -10.15 -2.00 -8.59
N GLN A 66 -10.74 -2.26 -7.43
CA GLN A 66 -10.47 -1.50 -6.22
C GLN A 66 -9.08 -1.82 -5.66
N ILE A 67 -8.68 -3.10 -5.66
CA ILE A 67 -7.33 -3.49 -5.22
C ILE A 67 -6.27 -2.83 -6.11
N TYR A 68 -6.42 -2.84 -7.43
CA TYR A 68 -5.54 -2.10 -8.34
C TYR A 68 -5.51 -0.59 -8.04
N ARG A 69 -6.66 0.01 -7.69
CA ARG A 69 -6.70 1.41 -7.27
C ARG A 69 -5.90 1.66 -5.99
N TYR A 70 -5.94 0.75 -5.03
CA TYR A 70 -5.11 0.86 -3.82
C TYR A 70 -3.63 0.77 -4.17
N ILE A 71 -3.22 -0.18 -5.01
CA ILE A 71 -1.83 -0.30 -5.47
C ILE A 71 -1.37 0.99 -6.15
N ASN A 72 -2.18 1.55 -7.04
CA ASN A 72 -1.87 2.80 -7.72
C ASN A 72 -1.80 3.99 -6.75
N SER A 73 -2.67 4.03 -5.74
CA SER A 73 -2.65 5.08 -4.71
C SER A 73 -1.37 4.99 -3.87
N LEU A 74 -0.99 3.79 -3.44
CA LEU A 74 0.25 3.53 -2.71
C LEU A 74 1.49 3.91 -3.54
N ARG A 75 1.45 3.67 -4.85
CA ARG A 75 2.50 4.13 -5.78
C ARG A 75 2.55 5.65 -5.92
N ALA A 76 1.40 6.31 -6.08
CA ALA A 76 1.33 7.77 -6.16
C ALA A 76 1.84 8.43 -4.86
N LEU A 77 1.55 7.80 -3.72
CA LEU A 77 2.09 8.19 -2.40
C LEU A 77 3.56 7.78 -2.21
N GLY A 78 4.16 7.09 -3.19
CA GLY A 78 5.53 6.59 -3.21
C GLY A 78 5.87 5.65 -2.05
N PHE A 79 4.90 4.83 -1.64
CA PHE A 79 5.14 3.66 -0.79
C PHE A 79 5.56 2.44 -1.60
N LEU A 80 5.19 2.40 -2.88
CA LEU A 80 5.55 1.35 -3.82
C LEU A 80 6.27 1.96 -5.02
N ASP A 81 7.38 1.34 -5.43
CA ASP A 81 8.15 1.71 -6.62
C ASP A 81 8.15 0.57 -7.65
N ASP A 82 8.25 0.90 -8.94
CA ASP A 82 8.59 -0.10 -9.95
C ASP A 82 10.11 -0.27 -9.98
N TYR A 83 10.58 -1.51 -9.97
CA TYR A 83 11.99 -1.87 -10.07
C TYR A 83 12.21 -2.86 -11.21
N VAL A 84 13.24 -2.62 -12.01
CA VAL A 84 13.70 -3.56 -13.04
C VAL A 84 15.05 -4.10 -12.62
N GLU A 85 15.14 -5.42 -12.48
CA GLU A 85 16.40 -6.08 -12.18
C GLU A 85 17.26 -6.15 -13.44
N LEU A 86 18.42 -5.48 -13.43
CA LEU A 86 19.26 -5.31 -14.61
C LEU A 86 19.86 -6.62 -15.15
N SER A 87 20.12 -7.60 -14.28
CA SER A 87 20.70 -8.89 -14.67
C SER A 87 19.74 -9.80 -15.41
N THR A 88 18.44 -9.70 -15.11
CA THR A 88 17.41 -10.63 -15.62
C THR A 88 16.36 -9.94 -16.49
N GLY A 89 16.32 -8.60 -16.51
CA GLY A 89 15.25 -7.82 -17.14
C GLY A 89 13.89 -7.96 -16.47
N LYS A 90 13.82 -8.58 -15.28
CA LYS A 90 12.55 -8.86 -14.60
C LYS A 90 12.01 -7.62 -13.89
N HIS A 91 10.70 -7.43 -13.97
CA HIS A 91 9.99 -6.30 -13.38
C HIS A 91 9.33 -6.66 -12.05
N TYR A 92 9.49 -5.80 -11.06
CA TYR A 92 8.99 -5.95 -9.71
C TYR A 92 8.28 -4.68 -9.24
N ILE A 93 7.31 -4.85 -8.35
CA ILE A 93 6.78 -3.80 -7.48
C ILE A 93 7.45 -3.98 -6.13
N VAL A 94 8.15 -2.95 -5.65
CA VAL A 94 8.92 -3.03 -4.42
C VAL A 94 8.42 -2.03 -3.39
N LEU A 95 8.62 -2.33 -2.11
CA LEU A 95 8.46 -1.31 -1.07
C LEU A 95 9.51 -0.22 -1.29
N SER A 96 9.07 1.04 -1.30
CA SER A 96 10.00 2.15 -1.53
C SER A 96 11.09 2.17 -0.46
N LYS A 97 12.35 2.43 -0.84
CA LYS A 97 13.43 2.67 0.14
C LYS A 97 13.13 3.89 1.02
N ARG A 98 12.30 4.82 0.52
CA ARG A 98 11.82 6.00 1.25
C ARG A 98 10.55 5.73 2.04
N PHE A 99 10.07 4.48 2.10
CA PHE A 99 8.87 4.11 2.84
C PHE A 99 8.97 4.56 4.29
N GLY A 100 10.01 4.14 5.01
CA GLY A 100 10.21 4.51 6.43
C GLY A 100 10.30 6.02 6.65
N SER A 101 11.06 6.74 5.84
CA SER A 101 11.19 8.20 5.97
C SER A 101 9.89 8.94 5.66
N ARG A 102 9.13 8.52 4.64
CA ARG A 102 7.82 9.11 4.31
C ARG A 102 6.79 8.84 5.40
N MET A 103 6.82 7.64 5.98
CA MET A 103 5.98 7.27 7.12
C MET A 103 6.24 8.18 8.33
N LEU A 104 7.51 8.46 8.65
CA LEU A 104 7.88 9.39 9.71
C LEU A 104 7.46 10.83 9.41
N ASP A 105 7.64 11.29 8.18
CA ASP A 105 7.24 12.65 7.76
C ASP A 105 5.72 12.86 7.85
N LEU A 106 4.93 11.88 7.40
CA LEU A 106 3.47 11.91 7.53
C LEU A 106 3.04 11.93 9.00
N TYR A 107 3.68 11.10 9.83
CA TYR A 107 3.40 11.08 11.27
C TYR A 107 3.72 12.43 11.94
N ARG A 108 4.84 13.07 11.60
CA ARG A 108 5.21 14.40 12.11
C ARG A 108 4.21 15.46 11.69
N LYS A 109 3.82 15.48 10.41
CA LYS A 109 2.80 16.41 9.90
C LYS A 109 1.45 16.23 10.61
N TYR A 110 1.06 14.99 10.88
CA TYR A 110 -0.15 14.68 11.62
C TYR A 110 -0.10 15.17 13.08
N ARG A 111 1.02 14.95 13.76
CA ARG A 111 1.24 15.46 15.12
C ARG A 111 1.15 16.98 15.17
N ALA A 112 1.79 17.68 14.25
CA ALA A 112 1.74 19.14 14.17
C ALA A 112 0.30 19.65 13.97
N TRP A 113 -0.48 19.03 13.08
CA TRP A 113 -1.88 19.42 12.84
C TRP A 113 -2.80 19.20 14.05
N LEU A 114 -2.54 18.20 14.89
CA LEU A 114 -3.31 17.97 16.12
C LEU A 114 -2.96 18.94 17.26
N GLU A 115 -1.77 19.55 17.18
CA GLU A 115 -1.24 20.47 18.20
C GLU A 115 -1.53 21.95 17.85
N GLU A 116 -2.07 22.22 16.64
CA GLU A 116 -2.66 23.50 16.20
C GLU A 116 -4.18 23.56 16.50
#